data_AF-A0A0C3K4S5-F1
#
_entry.id   AF-A0A0C3K4S5-F1
#
_cell.length_a   1.000
_cell.length_b   1.000
_cell.length_c   1.000
_cell.angle_alpha   90.00
_cell.angle_beta   90.00
_cell.angle_gamma   90.00
#
_symmetry.space_group_name_H-M   'P 1'
#
loop_
_entity.id
_entity.type
_entity.pdbx_description
1 polymer ?
#
loop_
_entity_poly.entity_id
_entity_poly.type
_entity_poly.pdbx_seq_one_letter_code
_entity_poly.pdbx_strand_id
1 'polypeptide(L)'
;FPRGATDWKFKFPLDRLLPLVGTITDKLMHAPDMWDLDGEPCLLVVKNGNATGITIGRANGVFSIVREYSMDMTINQTSMEWAIINYDSKSDVFSGPGDSGSIIADLHGRIGGLLTGG
;
A
#
# COMPACT_ATOMS: atom_id res chain seq x y z
N PHE A 1 13.77 -11.07 -3.75
CA PHE A 1 12.94 -9.86 -3.67
C PHE A 1 12.98 -9.17 -5.02
N PRO A 2 11.89 -8.52 -5.46
CA PRO A 2 11.58 -8.33 -6.88
C PRO A 2 12.80 -7.88 -7.68
N ARG A 3 13.11 -8.67 -8.72
CA ARG A 3 14.19 -8.44 -9.68
C ARG A 3 13.53 -8.17 -11.01
N GLY A 4 13.12 -6.92 -11.24
CA GLY A 4 12.80 -6.46 -12.58
C GLY A 4 14.08 -6.36 -13.41
N ALA A 5 13.95 -6.31 -14.73
CA ALA A 5 15.06 -5.99 -15.64
C ALA A 5 15.54 -4.53 -15.51
N THR A 6 14.84 -3.72 -14.71
CA THR A 6 15.16 -2.33 -14.37
C THR A 6 16.14 -2.27 -13.19
N ASP A 7 16.88 -1.16 -13.04
CA ASP A 7 17.82 -0.94 -11.91
C ASP A 7 17.14 -0.91 -10.52
N TRP A 8 15.82 -1.06 -10.48
CA TRP A 8 15.03 -1.16 -9.26
C TRP A 8 15.35 -2.44 -8.48
N LYS A 9 15.80 -2.26 -7.23
CA LYS A 9 16.07 -3.37 -6.29
C LYS A 9 15.63 -2.97 -4.89
N PHE A 10 14.70 -3.75 -4.33
CA PHE A 10 14.43 -3.67 -2.89
C PHE A 10 15.63 -4.22 -2.11
N LYS A 11 16.26 -3.35 -1.31
CA LYS A 11 17.33 -3.71 -0.39
C LYS A 11 16.71 -4.15 0.93
N PHE A 12 16.74 -5.45 1.18
CA PHE A 12 16.25 -6.01 2.43
C PHE A 12 17.14 -5.52 3.60
N PRO A 13 16.58 -4.87 4.63
CA PRO A 13 17.37 -4.32 5.74
C PRO A 13 17.96 -5.43 6.62
N LEU A 14 19.19 -5.22 7.12
CA LEU A 14 19.95 -6.20 7.91
C LEU A 14 19.27 -6.57 9.23
N ASP A 15 18.70 -5.56 9.90
CA ASP A 15 17.92 -5.70 11.14
C ASP A 15 16.48 -6.20 10.90
N ARG A 16 16.10 -6.40 9.63
CA ARG A 16 14.77 -6.81 9.18
C ARG A 16 13.67 -5.81 9.52
N LEU A 17 14.04 -4.55 9.82
CA LEU A 17 13.11 -3.47 10.09
C LEU A 17 13.11 -2.51 8.89
N LEU A 18 11.94 -2.32 8.27
CA LEU A 18 11.76 -1.31 7.25
C LEU A 18 11.46 0.03 7.95
N PRO A 19 12.38 1.01 7.95
CA PRO A 19 12.11 2.30 8.56
C PRO A 19 11.01 3.01 7.77
N LEU A 20 9.98 3.48 8.47
CA LEU A 20 8.91 4.26 7.86
C LEU A 20 9.28 5.75 7.89
N VAL A 21 9.52 6.33 6.72
CA VAL A 21 9.97 7.72 6.57
C VAL A 21 9.23 8.38 5.41
N GLY A 22 8.55 9.48 5.70
CA GLY A 22 7.80 10.24 4.71
C GLY A 22 6.51 9.55 4.25
N THR A 23 5.96 10.06 3.15
CA THR A 23 4.69 9.61 2.59
C THR A 23 4.80 9.39 1.08
N ILE A 24 3.95 8.52 0.55
CA ILE A 24 3.79 8.37 -0.90
C ILE A 24 3.00 9.58 -1.38
N THR A 25 3.58 10.36 -2.29
CA THR A 25 2.88 11.52 -2.87
C THR A 25 1.80 11.07 -3.86
N ASP A 26 0.74 11.85 -4.06
CA ASP A 26 -0.30 11.61 -5.07
C ASP A 26 0.30 11.35 -6.47
N LYS A 27 1.36 12.08 -6.84
CA LYS A 27 2.06 11.87 -8.10
C LYS A 27 2.62 10.45 -8.22
N LEU A 28 3.22 9.93 -7.16
CA LEU A 28 3.79 8.57 -7.11
C LEU A 28 2.71 7.50 -7.00
N MET A 29 1.57 7.83 -6.40
CA MET A 29 0.40 6.96 -6.41
C MET A 29 -0.17 6.74 -7.82
N HIS A 30 -0.14 7.77 -8.67
CA HIS A 30 -0.58 7.67 -10.07
C HIS A 30 0.52 7.23 -11.04
N ALA A 31 1.78 7.54 -10.75
CA ALA A 31 2.93 7.19 -11.58
C ALA A 31 4.04 6.58 -10.69
N PRO A 32 3.96 5.26 -10.41
CA PRO A 32 4.90 4.59 -9.53
C PRO A 32 6.33 4.61 -10.05
N ASP A 33 7.29 4.71 -9.13
CA ASP A 33 8.74 4.64 -9.37
C ASP A 33 9.32 3.25 -9.03
N MET A 34 8.46 2.22 -9.04
CA MET A 34 8.81 0.83 -8.80
C MET A 34 8.26 -0.03 -9.92
N TRP A 35 8.84 -1.22 -10.08
CA TRP A 35 8.51 -2.16 -11.14
C TRP A 35 8.28 -3.56 -10.58
N ASP A 36 7.39 -4.31 -11.23
CA ASP A 36 7.17 -5.71 -10.91
C ASP A 36 8.17 -6.65 -11.62
N LEU A 37 7.90 -7.95 -11.55
CA LEU A 37 8.71 -9.00 -12.18
C LEU A 37 8.64 -8.99 -13.71
N ASP A 38 7.56 -8.45 -14.27
CA ASP A 38 7.35 -8.34 -15.71
C ASP A 38 7.92 -7.02 -16.27
N GLY A 39 8.42 -6.14 -15.39
CA GLY A 39 9.00 -4.85 -15.76
C GLY A 39 7.97 -3.76 -15.97
N GLU A 40 6.75 -3.95 -15.47
CA GLU A 40 5.67 -2.96 -15.55
C GLU A 40 5.69 -2.05 -14.31
N PRO A 41 5.49 -0.73 -14.47
CA PRO A 41 5.39 0.19 -13.35
C PRO A 41 4.26 -0.21 -12.40
N CYS A 42 4.57 -0.37 -11.11
CA CYS A 42 3.58 -0.76 -10.11
C CYS A 42 3.90 -0.18 -8.74
N LEU A 43 2.87 0.03 -7.92
CA LEU A 43 3.04 0.48 -6.54
C LEU A 43 2.98 -0.73 -5.61
N LEU A 44 4.16 -1.28 -5.28
CA LEU A 44 4.28 -2.37 -4.31
C LEU A 44 4.17 -1.82 -2.90
N VAL A 45 3.24 -2.38 -2.15
CA VAL A 45 2.96 -1.99 -0.76
C VAL A 45 3.14 -3.15 0.19
N VAL A 46 3.48 -2.84 1.43
CA VAL A 46 3.69 -3.77 2.50
C VAL A 46 2.93 -3.30 3.74
N LYS A 47 2.45 -4.27 4.51
CA LYS A 47 2.00 -4.05 5.89
C LYS A 47 2.52 -5.13 6.81
N ASN A 48 2.43 -4.89 8.11
CA ASN A 48 2.55 -5.93 9.14
C ASN A 48 1.26 -5.92 9.98
N GLY A 49 0.36 -6.85 9.68
CA GLY A 49 -0.92 -6.99 10.36
C GLY A 49 -0.92 -8.04 11.46
N ASN A 50 -1.81 -7.91 12.43
CA ASN A 50 -1.88 -8.82 13.57
C ASN A 50 -2.33 -10.24 13.19
N ALA A 51 -3.23 -10.37 12.20
CA ALA A 51 -3.78 -11.66 11.80
C ALA A 51 -2.93 -12.35 10.72
N THR A 52 -2.44 -11.59 9.75
CA THR A 52 -1.71 -12.15 8.58
C THR A 52 -0.20 -11.89 8.61
N GLY A 53 0.30 -11.12 9.58
CA GLY A 53 1.71 -10.75 9.66
C GLY A 53 2.13 -9.83 8.50
N ILE A 54 3.36 -10.03 8.02
CA ILE A 54 3.92 -9.24 6.92
C ILE A 54 3.35 -9.75 5.60
N THR A 55 2.62 -8.89 4.90
CA THR A 55 2.07 -9.18 3.56
C THR A 55 2.48 -8.08 2.58
N ILE A 56 2.67 -8.48 1.32
CA ILE A 56 2.98 -7.57 0.20
C ILE A 56 1.79 -7.60 -0.75
N GLY A 57 1.40 -6.42 -1.22
CA GLY A 57 0.33 -6.23 -2.18
C GLY A 57 0.76 -5.32 -3.32
N ARG A 58 -0.12 -5.23 -4.32
CA ARG A 58 -0.04 -4.24 -5.38
C ARG A 58 -1.19 -3.27 -5.17
N ALA A 59 -0.88 -1.99 -5.19
CA ALA A 59 -1.87 -0.97 -5.13
C ALA A 59 -2.00 -0.31 -6.50
N ASN A 60 -3.24 -0.08 -6.94
CA ASN A 60 -3.49 0.62 -8.19
C ASN A 60 -3.60 2.13 -7.93
N GLY A 61 -3.43 2.96 -8.96
CA GLY A 61 -3.61 4.40 -8.86
C GLY A 61 -5.08 4.85 -8.88
N VAL A 62 -6.03 3.93 -8.64
CA VAL A 62 -7.47 4.19 -8.67
C VAL A 62 -7.94 4.40 -7.23
N PHE A 63 -8.35 5.63 -6.94
CA PHE A 63 -8.86 6.02 -5.63
C PHE A 63 -10.38 6.12 -5.67
N SER A 64 -11.02 5.60 -4.63
CA SER A 64 -12.44 5.85 -4.37
C SER A 64 -12.56 7.06 -3.45
N ILE A 65 -13.41 8.02 -3.81
CA ILE A 65 -13.71 9.16 -2.95
C ILE A 65 -15.02 8.86 -2.24
N VAL A 66 -14.98 8.72 -0.92
CA VAL A 66 -16.16 8.56 -0.08
C VAL A 66 -16.47 9.92 0.55
N ARG A 67 -17.69 10.43 0.29
CA ARG A 67 -18.17 11.67 0.89
C ARG A 67 -19.25 11.33 1.92
N GLU A 68 -18.99 11.64 3.17
CA GLU A 68 -19.96 11.54 4.25
C GLU A 68 -20.48 12.94 4.57
N TYR A 69 -21.76 13.16 4.27
CA TYR A 69 -22.48 14.36 4.67
C TYR A 69 -23.09 14.08 6.04
N SER A 70 -22.55 14.70 7.08
CA SER A 70 -23.16 14.62 8.41
C SER A 70 -24.50 15.38 8.44
N MET A 71 -25.37 15.10 9.42
CA MET A 71 -26.64 15.84 9.59
C MET A 71 -26.44 17.36 9.70
N ASP A 72 -25.25 17.78 10.11
CA ASP A 72 -24.79 19.15 9.97
C ASP A 72 -24.16 19.33 8.58
N MET A 73 -24.91 19.90 7.64
CA MET A 73 -24.48 20.19 6.26
C MET A 73 -23.26 21.15 6.18
N THR A 74 -22.76 21.63 7.32
CA THR A 74 -21.53 22.42 7.41
C THR A 74 -20.26 21.56 7.51
N ILE A 75 -20.38 20.28 7.86
CA ILE A 75 -19.25 19.35 8.01
C ILE A 75 -19.26 18.34 6.86
N ASN A 76 -18.50 18.64 5.81
CA ASN A 76 -18.19 17.69 4.74
C ASN A 76 -16.99 16.83 5.17
N GLN A 77 -17.20 15.52 5.38
CA GLN A 77 -16.08 14.57 5.52
C GLN A 77 -15.84 13.90 4.17
N THR A 78 -14.64 14.03 3.62
CA THR A 78 -14.22 13.31 2.42
C THR A 78 -13.06 12.41 2.79
N SER A 79 -13.22 11.10 2.62
CA SER A 79 -12.12 10.14 2.70
C SER A 79 -11.77 9.64 1.29
N MET A 80 -10.50 9.28 1.12
CA MET A 80 -10.01 8.60 -0.07
C MET A 80 -9.64 7.18 0.32
N GLU A 81 -10.25 6.21 -0.34
CA GLU A 81 -9.95 4.81 -0.15
C GLU A 81 -9.08 4.31 -1.30
N TRP A 82 -8.15 3.43 -0.93
CA TRP A 82 -7.12 2.94 -1.82
C TRP A 82 -7.16 1.42 -1.86
N ALA A 83 -7.53 0.86 -3.01
CA ALA A 83 -7.66 -0.58 -3.17
C ALA A 83 -6.27 -1.24 -3.31
N ILE A 84 -6.03 -2.25 -2.48
CA ILE A 84 -4.81 -3.07 -2.50
C ILE A 84 -5.21 -4.50 -2.83
N ILE A 85 -4.61 -5.04 -3.89
CA ILE A 85 -4.75 -6.43 -4.26
C ILE A 85 -3.53 -7.23 -3.78
N ASN A 86 -3.68 -8.54 -3.62
CA ASN A 86 -2.57 -9.43 -3.32
C ASN A 86 -1.48 -9.37 -4.41
N TYR A 87 -0.26 -9.74 -4.05
CA TYR A 87 0.92 -9.53 -4.91
C TYR A 87 0.85 -10.26 -6.26
N ASP A 88 0.37 -11.50 -6.28
CA ASP A 88 0.16 -12.31 -7.49
C ASP A 88 -0.90 -13.40 -7.25
N SER A 89 -1.25 -14.18 -8.29
CA SER A 89 -2.26 -15.25 -8.22
C SER A 89 -1.87 -16.44 -7.32
N LYS A 90 -0.63 -16.48 -6.82
CA LYS A 90 -0.11 -17.54 -5.95
C LYS A 90 0.00 -17.09 -4.49
N SER A 91 -0.06 -15.78 -4.26
CA SER A 91 0.01 -15.15 -2.95
C SER A 91 -1.34 -15.26 -2.26
N ASP A 92 -1.29 -15.53 -0.95
CA ASP A 92 -2.47 -15.52 -0.09
C ASP A 92 -3.07 -14.09 0.00
N VAL A 93 -4.15 -13.95 0.78
CA VAL A 93 -4.82 -12.67 1.02
C VAL A 93 -3.85 -11.60 1.50
N PHE A 94 -4.05 -10.36 1.02
CA PHE A 94 -3.27 -9.23 1.50
C PHE A 94 -3.59 -8.92 2.98
N SER A 95 -4.86 -8.98 3.35
CA SER A 95 -5.37 -8.68 4.70
C SER A 95 -6.48 -9.66 5.10
N GLY A 96 -6.67 -9.81 6.41
CA GLY A 96 -7.80 -10.53 6.98
C GLY A 96 -8.36 -9.86 8.25
N PRO A 97 -9.47 -10.38 8.81
CA PRO A 97 -10.08 -9.85 10.02
C PRO A 97 -9.07 -9.75 11.17
N GLY A 98 -8.92 -8.55 11.73
CA GLY A 98 -7.95 -8.25 12.78
C GLY A 98 -6.70 -7.49 12.31
N ASP A 99 -6.52 -7.27 11.00
CA ASP A 99 -5.43 -6.44 10.48
C ASP A 99 -5.74 -4.93 10.48
N SER A 100 -6.99 -4.52 10.73
CA SER A 100 -7.39 -3.11 10.79
C SER A 100 -6.47 -2.28 11.70
N GLY A 101 -6.12 -1.07 11.26
CA GLY A 101 -5.17 -0.20 11.94
C GLY A 101 -3.70 -0.43 11.54
N SER A 102 -3.40 -1.43 10.70
CA SER A 102 -2.06 -1.60 10.15
C SER A 102 -1.69 -0.45 9.20
N ILE A 103 -0.46 0.04 9.31
CA ILE A 103 0.09 1.00 8.36
C ILE A 103 0.42 0.28 7.04
N ILE A 104 0.02 0.91 5.94
CA ILE A 104 0.45 0.54 4.60
C ILE A 104 1.59 1.48 4.20
N ALA A 105 2.73 0.88 3.83
CA ALA A 105 3.88 1.61 3.31
C ALA A 105 4.34 0.98 2.00
N ASP A 106 5.10 1.72 1.19
CA ASP A 106 5.78 1.12 0.05
C ASP A 106 7.11 0.46 0.44
N LEU A 107 7.79 -0.14 -0.52
CA LEU A 107 9.09 -0.79 -0.30
C LEU A 107 10.25 0.19 -0.06
N HIS A 108 10.02 1.50 -0.14
CA HIS A 108 10.94 2.54 0.30
C HIS A 108 10.69 2.99 1.75
N GLY A 109 9.64 2.48 2.40
CA GLY A 109 9.23 2.91 3.73
C GLY A 109 8.36 4.17 3.73
N ARG A 110 7.87 4.64 2.58
CA ARG A 110 6.97 5.79 2.49
C ARG A 110 5.55 5.35 2.86
N ILE A 111 4.91 6.06 3.79
CA ILE A 111 3.56 5.71 4.24
C ILE A 111 2.52 6.12 3.17
N GLY A 112 1.63 5.19 2.82
CA GLY A 112 0.55 5.42 1.85
C GLY A 112 -0.83 5.54 2.48
N GLY A 113 -1.08 4.87 3.60
CA GLY A 113 -2.37 4.92 4.27
C GLY A 113 -2.49 3.99 5.47
N LEU A 114 -3.71 3.91 6.01
CA LEU A 114 -4.09 3.04 7.11
C LEU A 114 -5.08 2.00 6.60
N LEU A 115 -4.88 0.73 6.95
CA LEU A 115 -5.83 -0.32 6.62
C LEU A 115 -7.09 -0.17 7.48
N THR A 116 -8.23 0.12 6.87
CA THR A 116 -9.52 0.27 7.58
C THR A 116 -10.35 -1.01 7.53
N GLY A 117 -10.24 -1.80 6.45
CA GLY A 117 -10.93 -3.07 6.27
C GLY A 117 -10.28 -3.90 5.16
N GLY A 118 -10.67 -5.16 5.08
CA GLY A 118 -10.16 -6.16 4.15
C GLY A 118 -11.02 -7.40 4.12
#